data_AF-A0A3N6QX72-F1
#
_entry.id   AF-A0A3N6QX72-F1
#
_cell.length_a   1.000
_cell.length_b   1.000
_cell.length_c   1.000
_cell.angle_alpha   90.00
_cell.angle_beta   90.00
_cell.angle_gamma   90.00
#
_symmetry.space_group_name_H-M   'P 1'
#
loop_
_entity.id
_entity.type
_entity.pdbx_description
1 polymer ?
#
loop_
_entity_poly.entity_id
_entity_poly.type
_entity_poly.pdbx_seq_one_letter_code
_entity_poly.pdbx_strand_id
1 'polypeptide(L)'
;MVFAGTTVVNGNCVCLVTDTGMSTEIGRVHSQIQEASQHEEDTPLKKKLNEFGEALTMIIGLICALVWLINVKYFLSWEYVDGWSRNFKFSFEKCTYYFEIAVALAVAAIP
;
A
#
# COMPACT_ATOMS: atom_id res chain seq x y z
N MET A 1 48.66 -4.89 9.05
CA MET A 1 47.66 -3.88 8.64
C MET A 1 46.90 -3.43 9.87
N VAL A 2 46.60 -2.14 9.99
CA VAL A 2 45.87 -1.55 11.12
C VAL A 2 44.57 -0.97 10.58
N PHE A 3 43.46 -1.22 11.25
CA PHE A 3 42.13 -0.81 10.76
C PHE A 3 41.63 0.42 11.50
N ALA A 4 41.03 1.34 10.75
CA ALA A 4 40.33 2.49 11.30
C ALA A 4 39.20 2.02 12.24
N GLY A 5 39.15 2.55 13.47
CA GLY A 5 38.17 2.15 14.49
C GLY A 5 38.67 1.13 15.53
N THR A 6 39.89 0.62 15.39
CA THR A 6 40.52 -0.24 16.40
C THR A 6 41.50 0.56 17.28
N THR A 7 41.51 0.29 18.59
CA THR A 7 42.41 0.93 19.57
C THR A 7 43.57 0.01 19.93
N VAL A 8 44.78 0.56 20.00
CA VAL A 8 45.96 -0.15 20.50
C VAL A 8 45.91 -0.21 22.02
N VAL A 9 45.86 -1.41 22.59
CA VAL A 9 45.71 -1.62 24.04
C VAL A 9 47.06 -1.54 24.79
N ASN A 10 48.16 -1.90 24.14
CA ASN A 10 49.50 -1.82 24.72
C ASN A 10 50.58 -1.70 23.63
N GLY A 11 51.64 -0.94 23.92
CA GLY A 11 52.79 -0.71 23.03
C GLY A 11 52.69 0.54 22.17
N ASN A 12 53.79 0.85 21.48
CA ASN A 12 53.88 1.93 20.51
C ASN A 12 54.17 1.34 19.13
N CYS A 13 53.49 1.86 18.11
CA CYS A 13 53.76 1.50 16.72
C CYS A 13 53.72 2.74 15.84
N VAL A 14 54.46 2.70 14.73
CA VAL A 14 54.39 3.69 13.65
C VAL A 14 53.89 2.95 12.43
N CYS A 15 52.89 3.51 11.76
CA CYS A 15 52.25 2.89 10.60
C CYS A 15 52.10 3.91 9.48
N LEU A 16 52.17 3.43 8.24
CA LEU A 16 51.87 4.24 7.06
C LEU A 16 50.36 4.20 6.80
N VAL A 17 49.77 5.35 6.52
CA VAL A 17 48.36 5.44 6.13
C VAL A 17 48.22 4.91 4.70
N THR A 18 47.46 3.82 4.52
CA THR A 18 47.19 3.25 3.20
C THR A 18 45.95 3.85 2.56
N ASP A 19 44.88 4.02 3.35
CA ASP A 19 43.56 4.44 2.87
C ASP A 19 42.88 5.35 3.89
N THR A 20 42.05 6.28 3.42
CA THR A 20 41.33 7.27 4.24
C THR A 20 39.86 7.39 3.83
N GLY A 21 39.00 7.78 4.77
CA GLY A 21 37.59 8.03 4.50
C GLY A 21 36.84 6.76 4.07
N MET A 22 36.00 6.88 3.04
CA MET A 22 35.17 5.77 2.53
C MET A 22 35.97 4.64 1.88
N SER A 23 37.23 4.89 1.50
CA SER A 23 38.14 3.88 0.97
C SER A 23 38.64 2.91 2.05
N THR A 24 38.42 3.20 3.33
CA THR A 24 38.76 2.29 4.43
C THR A 24 37.76 1.14 4.53
N GLU A 25 38.18 0.01 5.10
CA GLU A 25 37.30 -1.16 5.29
C GLU A 25 36.04 -0.81 6.12
N ILE A 26 36.16 0.04 7.14
CA ILE A 26 35.00 0.49 7.92
C ILE A 26 34.08 1.41 7.11
N GLY A 27 34.65 2.22 6.22
CA GLY A 27 33.89 3.04 5.27
C GLY A 27 33.12 2.18 4.25
N ARG A 28 33.72 1.10 3.77
CA ARG A 28 33.07 0.12 2.87
C ARG A 28 31.92 -0.62 3.56
N VAL A 29 32.09 -1.00 4.83
CA VAL A 29 30.99 -1.61 5.60
C VAL A 29 29.87 -0.58 5.82
N HIS A 30 30.20 0.67 6.13
CA HIS A 30 29.21 1.73 6.29
C HIS A 30 28.42 2.00 5.00
N SER A 31 29.08 2.01 3.84
CA SER A 31 28.39 2.16 2.55
C SER A 31 27.47 0.97 2.26
N GLN A 32 27.91 -0.26 2.55
CA GLN A 32 27.09 -1.46 2.38
C GLN A 32 25.86 -1.46 3.29
N ILE A 33 26.00 -1.02 4.54
CA ILE A 33 24.87 -0.88 5.47
C ILE A 33 23.92 0.22 5.01
N GLN A 34 24.45 1.36 4.57
CA GLN A 34 23.64 2.46 4.05
C GLN A 34 22.85 2.03 2.81
N GLU A 35 23.48 1.32 1.89
CA GLU A 35 22.85 0.77 0.68
C GLU A 35 21.78 -0.28 1.04
N ALA A 36 22.08 -1.19 1.98
CA ALA A 36 21.13 -2.14 2.52
C ALA A 36 19.97 -1.47 3.30
N SER A 37 20.18 -0.28 3.87
CA SER A 37 19.14 0.48 4.57
C SER A 37 18.30 1.33 3.61
N GLN A 38 18.87 1.73 2.46
CA GLN A 38 18.15 2.40 1.37
C GLN A 38 17.25 1.43 0.60
N HIS A 39 17.67 0.17 0.53
CA HIS A 39 16.75 -0.94 0.33
C HIS A 39 15.99 -1.17 1.63
N GLU A 40 15.10 -0.23 1.98
CA GLU A 40 13.99 -0.51 2.90
C GLU A 40 13.19 -1.66 2.25
N GLU A 41 13.65 -2.89 2.46
CA GLU A 41 12.82 -4.06 2.32
C GLU A 41 11.66 -3.79 3.26
N ASP A 42 10.52 -3.38 2.70
CA ASP A 42 9.26 -3.25 3.44
C ASP A 42 9.22 -4.45 4.38
N THR A 43 9.26 -4.18 5.68
CA THR A 43 9.36 -5.22 6.70
C THR A 43 8.40 -6.35 6.33
N PRO A 44 8.81 -7.62 6.45
CA PRO A 44 8.01 -8.74 5.97
C PRO A 44 6.56 -8.72 6.49
N LEU A 45 6.33 -8.05 7.62
CA LEU A 45 5.02 -7.74 8.18
C LEU A 45 4.20 -6.71 7.36
N LYS A 46 4.80 -5.60 6.94
CA LYS A 46 4.14 -4.54 6.14
C LYS A 46 3.75 -5.06 4.76
N LYS A 47 4.58 -5.91 4.14
CA LYS A 47 4.25 -6.57 2.87
C LYS A 47 3.02 -7.47 3.00
N LYS A 48 2.93 -8.24 4.09
CA LYS A 48 1.77 -9.12 4.37
C LYS A 48 0.50 -8.33 4.67
N LEU A 49 0.61 -7.21 5.39
CA LEU A 49 -0.53 -6.31 5.63
C LEU A 49 -1.00 -5.63 4.34
N ASN A 50 -0.10 -5.22 3.45
CA ASN A 50 -0.46 -4.60 2.18
C ASN A 50 -1.16 -5.61 1.25
N GLU A 51 -0.64 -6.84 1.14
CA GLU A 51 -1.30 -7.93 0.41
C GLU A 51 -2.71 -8.21 0.95
N PHE A 52 -2.88 -8.18 2.28
CA PHE A 52 -4.18 -8.38 2.92
C PHE A 52 -5.16 -7.23 2.65
N GLY A 53 -4.70 -5.97 2.76
CA GLY A 53 -5.52 -4.79 2.51
C GLY A 53 -5.94 -4.65 1.04
N GLU A 54 -5.06 -5.01 0.10
CA GLU A 54 -5.35 -4.98 -1.33
C GLU A 54 -6.40 -6.04 -1.70
N ALA A 55 -6.31 -7.24 -1.15
CA ALA A 55 -7.29 -8.30 -1.34
C ALA A 55 -8.70 -7.89 -0.83
N LEU A 56 -8.79 -7.32 0.37
CA LEU A 56 -10.05 -6.83 0.93
C LEU A 56 -10.66 -5.70 0.07
N THR A 57 -9.82 -4.74 -0.34
CA THR A 57 -10.26 -3.61 -1.16
C THR A 57 -10.77 -4.05 -2.53
N MET A 58 -10.11 -5.03 -3.16
CA MET A 58 -10.53 -5.59 -4.44
C MET A 58 -11.91 -6.25 -4.35
N ILE A 59 -12.18 -7.02 -3.28
CA ILE A 59 -13.47 -7.69 -3.07
C ILE A 59 -14.58 -6.66 -2.84
N ILE A 60 -14.36 -5.67 -1.97
CA ILE A 60 -15.34 -4.62 -1.68
C ILE A 60 -15.63 -3.80 -2.94
N GLY A 61 -14.59 -3.44 -3.72
CA GLY A 61 -14.73 -2.73 -4.99
C GLY A 61 -15.56 -3.51 -6.02
N LEU A 62 -15.39 -4.83 -6.10
CA LEU A 62 -16.14 -5.71 -6.99
C LEU A 62 -17.63 -5.77 -6.59
N ILE A 63 -17.92 -5.92 -5.30
CA ILE A 63 -19.30 -5.91 -4.77
C ILE A 63 -19.97 -4.54 -5.05
N CYS A 64 -19.26 -3.44 -4.82
CA CYS A 64 -19.71 -2.08 -5.13
C CYS A 64 -20.07 -1.93 -6.61
N ALA A 65 -19.19 -2.37 -7.52
CA ALA A 65 -19.42 -2.32 -8.96
C ALA A 65 -20.59 -3.22 -9.41
N LEU A 66 -20.75 -4.41 -8.80
CA LEU A 66 -21.87 -5.32 -9.07
C LEU A 66 -23.21 -4.73 -8.62
N VAL A 67 -23.26 -4.19 -7.40
CA VAL A 67 -24.47 -3.51 -6.89
C VAL A 67 -24.83 -2.35 -7.81
N TRP A 68 -23.84 -1.54 -8.21
CA TRP A 68 -24.05 -0.43 -9.15
C TRP A 68 -24.58 -0.93 -10.50
N LEU A 69 -23.98 -1.96 -11.12
CA LEU A 69 -24.42 -2.54 -12.40
C LEU A 69 -25.84 -3.11 -12.36
N ILE A 70 -26.19 -3.84 -11.29
CA ILE A 70 -27.52 -4.40 -11.09
C ILE A 70 -28.54 -3.28 -10.87
N ASN A 71 -28.16 -2.25 -10.11
CA ASN A 71 -29.06 -1.14 -9.79
C ASN A 71 -29.26 -0.20 -10.98
N VAL A 72 -28.27 0.01 -11.85
CA VAL A 72 -28.39 0.82 -13.09
C VAL A 72 -29.56 0.36 -13.98
N LYS A 73 -29.86 -0.94 -14.03
CA LYS A 73 -31.03 -1.47 -14.76
C LYS A 73 -32.38 -1.22 -14.07
N TYR A 74 -32.42 -1.21 -12.74
CA TYR A 74 -33.62 -0.83 -11.98
C TYR A 74 -33.83 0.69 -11.95
N PHE A 75 -32.74 1.44 -12.15
CA PHE A 75 -32.70 2.88 -12.23
C PHE A 75 -33.29 3.43 -13.54
N LEU A 76 -33.06 2.73 -14.66
CA LEU A 76 -33.75 2.97 -15.92
C LEU A 76 -35.03 2.13 -15.99
N SER A 77 -36.10 2.55 -15.31
CA SER A 77 -37.44 2.04 -15.63
C SER A 77 -37.83 2.54 -17.02
N TRP A 78 -37.53 1.77 -18.06
CA TRP A 78 -38.19 1.90 -19.34
C TRP A 78 -39.59 1.34 -19.19
N GLU A 79 -40.49 2.13 -18.60
CA GLU A 79 -41.90 1.77 -18.55
C GLU A 79 -42.46 1.97 -19.96
N TYR A 80 -42.64 0.87 -20.67
CA TYR A 80 -43.31 0.84 -21.96
C TYR A 80 -44.82 0.77 -21.72
N VAL A 81 -45.47 1.93 -21.67
CA VAL A 81 -46.92 2.06 -21.83
C VAL A 81 -47.16 3.03 -22.97
N ASP A 82 -47.77 2.51 -24.05
CA ASP A 82 -48.19 3.21 -25.27
C ASP A 82 -47.12 4.07 -25.98
N GLY A 83 -46.02 3.44 -26.40
CA GLY A 83 -45.32 3.85 -27.63
C GLY A 83 -44.52 5.15 -27.62
N TRP A 84 -44.32 5.83 -26.47
CA TRP A 84 -43.38 6.97 -26.40
C TRP A 84 -42.70 7.10 -25.02
N SER A 85 -41.36 7.00 -25.01
CA SER A 85 -40.52 7.11 -23.82
C SER A 85 -40.38 8.57 -23.34
N ARG A 86 -41.09 8.98 -22.27
CA ARG A 86 -40.98 10.36 -21.74
C ARG A 86 -40.81 10.57 -20.23
N ASN A 87 -40.66 9.55 -19.38
CA ASN A 87 -40.58 9.80 -17.93
C ASN A 87 -39.35 9.18 -17.27
N PHE A 88 -38.27 9.95 -17.19
CA PHE A 88 -37.08 9.65 -16.42
C PHE A 88 -37.35 9.93 -14.93
N LYS A 89 -37.90 8.97 -14.17
CA LYS A 89 -38.09 9.13 -12.72
C LYS A 89 -36.92 8.52 -11.96
N PHE A 90 -35.98 9.39 -11.59
CA PHE A 90 -34.78 9.05 -10.84
C PHE A 90 -35.11 8.85 -9.34
N SER A 91 -35.37 7.63 -8.86
CA SER A 91 -35.48 7.34 -7.42
C SER A 91 -34.11 7.02 -6.76
N PHE A 92 -33.28 8.06 -6.58
CA PHE A 92 -31.93 7.99 -5.94
C PHE A 92 -31.98 7.37 -4.53
N GLU A 93 -33.09 7.56 -3.82
CA GLU A 93 -33.20 7.41 -2.37
C GLU A 93 -33.02 5.97 -1.86
N LYS A 94 -33.51 4.98 -2.61
CA LYS A 94 -33.39 3.56 -2.21
C LYS A 94 -32.05 2.94 -2.59
N CYS A 95 -31.43 3.42 -3.66
CA CYS A 95 -30.12 2.94 -4.10
C CYS A 95 -29.04 3.37 -3.12
N THR A 96 -29.06 4.63 -2.70
CA THR A 96 -28.10 5.15 -1.71
C THR A 96 -28.24 4.46 -0.35
N TYR A 97 -29.46 4.08 0.06
CA TYR A 97 -29.70 3.42 1.35
C TYR A 97 -29.05 2.02 1.44
N TYR A 98 -29.22 1.17 0.42
CA TYR A 98 -28.57 -0.16 0.42
C TYR A 98 -27.06 -0.08 0.17
N PHE A 99 -26.62 0.92 -0.58
CA PHE A 99 -25.20 1.20 -0.78
C PHE A 99 -24.53 1.65 0.52
N GLU A 100 -25.16 2.55 1.27
CA GLU A 100 -24.68 3.05 2.56
C GLU A 100 -24.55 1.92 3.59
N ILE A 101 -25.52 0.99 3.65
CA ILE A 101 -25.43 -0.19 4.53
C ILE A 101 -24.27 -1.11 4.12
N ALA A 102 -24.08 -1.37 2.82
CA ALA A 102 -23.00 -2.20 2.32
C ALA A 102 -21.61 -1.58 2.60
N VAL A 103 -21.48 -0.27 2.40
CA VAL A 103 -20.26 0.49 2.72
C VAL A 103 -20.03 0.56 4.22
N ALA A 104 -21.06 0.79 5.04
CA ALA A 104 -20.96 0.81 6.50
C ALA A 104 -20.48 -0.53 7.06
N LEU A 105 -20.98 -1.65 6.54
CA LEU A 105 -20.51 -3.00 6.90
C LEU A 105 -19.06 -3.25 6.46
N ALA A 106 -18.67 -2.77 5.28
CA ALA A 106 -17.31 -2.91 4.78
C ALA A 106 -16.30 -2.09 5.59
N VAL A 107 -16.65 -0.85 5.96
CA VAL A 107 -15.82 0.02 6.80
C VAL A 107 -15.72 -0.52 8.23
N ALA A 108 -16.81 -1.10 8.77
CA ALA A 108 -16.80 -1.75 10.07
C ALA A 108 -15.93 -3.01 10.14
N ALA A 109 -15.61 -3.62 8.99
CA ALA A 109 -14.79 -4.83 8.90
C ALA A 109 -13.28 -4.55 8.75
N ILE A 110 -12.88 -3.29 8.54
CA ILE A 110 -11.47 -2.87 8.51
C ILE A 110 -11.05 -2.55 9.95
N PRO A 111 -10.02 -3.22 10.52
CA PRO A 111 -9.56 -2.95 11.88
C PRO A 111 -8.96 -1.54 12.03
#